data_AF-A0A7X1ID24-F1
#
_entry.id   AF-A0A7X1ID24-F1
#
_cell.length_a   1.000
_cell.length_b   1.000
_cell.length_c   1.000
_cell.angle_alpha   90.00
_cell.angle_beta   90.00
_cell.angle_gamma   90.00
#
_symmetry.space_group_name_H-M   'P 1'
#
loop_
_entity.id
_entity.type
_entity.pdbx_description
1 polymer ?
#
loop_
_entity_poly.entity_id
_entity_poly.type
_entity_poly.pdbx_seq_one_letter_code
_entity_poly.pdbx_strand_id
1 'polypeptide(L)'
;MSDENPTTDVTEVQPADAIDPFEAVRAEARAEVQREYAARLALVEFKAQAAHDGVNVSHVLEYIDAPKLLGEDGWPSAENIREAVRVHGEPTGLDLPKLMGAGHYSGRGVGVPVPSLDGRRR
;
A
#
# COMPACT_ATOMS: atom_id res chain seq x y z
N MET A 1 6.13 45.93 56.13
CA MET A 1 4.81 45.59 55.56
C MET A 1 5.10 44.85 54.28
N SER A 2 5.05 43.52 54.36
CA SER A 2 5.36 42.63 53.24
C SER A 2 4.04 42.28 52.57
N ASP A 3 3.85 42.73 51.34
CA ASP A 3 2.70 42.35 50.52
C ASP A 3 3.03 41.04 49.82
N GLU A 4 2.60 39.94 50.42
CA GLU A 4 2.52 38.63 49.78
C GLU A 4 1.35 38.66 48.78
N ASN A 5 1.65 38.80 47.49
CA ASN A 5 0.66 38.48 46.45
C ASN A 5 0.67 36.96 46.24
N PRO A 6 -0.44 36.25 46.49
CA PRO A 6 -0.53 34.83 46.21
C PRO A 6 -0.58 34.62 44.69
N THR A 7 0.46 33.98 44.15
CA THR A 7 0.46 33.32 42.84
C THR A 7 -0.78 32.44 42.75
N THR A 8 -1.78 32.91 42.01
CA THR A 8 -2.94 32.08 41.67
C THR A 8 -2.51 31.19 40.50
N ASP A 9 -1.87 30.07 40.83
CA ASP A 9 -1.73 28.94 39.93
C ASP A 9 -3.12 28.32 39.74
N VAL A 10 -3.88 28.87 38.80
CA VAL A 10 -5.07 28.18 38.28
C VAL A 10 -4.58 27.13 37.30
N THR A 11 -4.03 26.04 37.83
CA THR A 11 -3.96 24.80 37.08
C THR A 11 -5.40 24.36 36.87
N GLU A 12 -5.98 24.80 35.75
CA GLU A 12 -7.24 24.30 35.23
C GLU A 12 -7.02 22.83 34.88
N VAL A 13 -7.28 21.96 35.85
CA VAL A 13 -7.36 20.51 35.65
C VAL A 13 -8.55 20.29 34.72
N GLN A 14 -8.27 20.20 33.41
CA GLN A 14 -9.22 19.64 32.46
C GLN A 14 -9.66 18.27 33.00
N PRO A 15 -10.97 18.01 33.16
CA PRO A 15 -11.40 16.70 33.58
C PRO A 15 -11.00 15.69 32.50
N ALA A 16 -10.09 14.78 32.86
CA ALA A 16 -9.64 13.68 32.01
C ALA A 16 -10.76 12.69 31.62
N ASP A 17 -11.96 12.88 32.19
CA ASP A 17 -13.12 12.00 32.08
C ASP A 17 -14.32 12.65 31.37
N ALA A 18 -14.10 13.66 30.53
CA ALA A 18 -15.14 14.18 29.66
C ALA A 18 -15.50 13.12 28.59
N ILE A 19 -16.37 12.18 28.95
CA ILE A 19 -17.01 11.25 28.01
C ILE A 19 -17.75 12.11 27.01
N ASP A 20 -17.25 12.18 25.77
CA ASP A 20 -17.91 12.92 24.72
C ASP A 20 -19.23 12.19 24.41
N PRO A 21 -20.40 12.80 24.67
CA PRO A 21 -21.70 12.14 24.49
C PRO A 21 -21.96 11.76 23.03
N PHE A 22 -21.19 12.31 22.09
CA PHE A 22 -21.28 11.98 20.67
C PHE A 22 -20.27 10.92 20.23
N GLU A 23 -19.41 10.40 21.13
CA GLU A 23 -18.44 9.37 20.79
C GLU A 23 -19.11 8.10 20.26
N ALA A 24 -20.14 7.62 20.94
CA ALA A 24 -20.92 6.46 20.50
C ALA A 24 -21.61 6.72 19.15
N VAL A 25 -22.16 7.91 18.94
CA VAL A 25 -22.81 8.31 17.68
C VAL A 25 -21.79 8.35 16.53
N ARG A 26 -20.59 8.88 16.77
CA ARG A 26 -19.51 8.90 15.77
C ARG A 26 -18.95 7.51 15.52
N ALA A 27 -18.87 6.66 16.52
CA ALA A 27 -18.43 5.28 16.37
C ALA A 27 -19.41 4.50 15.48
N GLU A 28 -20.72 4.65 15.69
CA GLU A 28 -21.76 4.05 14.85
C GLU A 28 -21.70 4.59 13.42
N ALA A 29 -21.58 5.91 13.25
CA ALA A 29 -21.47 6.52 11.94
C ALA A 29 -20.23 6.02 11.17
N ARG A 30 -19.09 5.85 11.86
CA ARG A 30 -17.87 5.27 11.28
C ARG A 30 -18.07 3.80 10.90
N ALA A 31 -18.74 3.02 11.74
CA ALA A 31 -19.03 1.61 11.46
C ALA A 31 -19.93 1.45 10.23
N GLU A 32 -20.93 2.32 10.07
CA GLU A 32 -21.83 2.27 8.92
C GLU A 32 -21.11 2.66 7.62
N VAL A 33 -20.34 3.74 7.65
CA VAL A 33 -19.47 4.12 6.52
C VAL A 33 -18.49 3.00 6.21
N GLN A 34 -17.90 2.37 7.22
CA GLN A 34 -17.00 1.24 7.00
C GLN A 34 -17.72 0.09 6.28
N ARG A 35 -18.93 -0.29 6.69
CA ARG A 35 -19.71 -1.34 6.01
C ARG A 35 -19.97 -1.01 4.55
N GLU A 36 -20.31 0.25 4.24
CA GLU A 36 -20.60 0.69 2.87
C GLU A 36 -19.35 0.66 1.97
N TYR A 37 -18.19 1.04 2.51
CA TYR A 37 -16.95 1.20 1.72
C TYR A 37 -15.96 0.05 1.82
N ALA A 38 -16.10 -0.86 2.79
CA ALA A 38 -15.15 -1.95 3.03
C ALA A 38 -14.92 -2.82 1.78
N ALA A 39 -16.00 -3.22 1.11
CA ALA A 39 -15.90 -4.03 -0.11
C ALA A 39 -15.15 -3.30 -1.23
N ARG A 40 -15.41 -1.99 -1.41
CA ARG A 40 -14.71 -1.18 -2.42
C ARG A 40 -13.23 -1.03 -2.09
N LEU A 41 -12.92 -0.77 -0.81
CA LEU A 41 -11.55 -0.66 -0.35
C LEU A 41 -10.79 -1.98 -0.57
N ALA A 42 -11.40 -3.11 -0.23
CA ALA A 42 -10.80 -4.43 -0.43
C ALA A 42 -10.49 -4.73 -1.91
N LEU A 43 -11.37 -4.33 -2.84
CA LEU A 43 -11.12 -4.43 -4.28
C LEU A 43 -9.94 -3.56 -4.74
N VAL A 44 -9.78 -2.37 -4.15
CA VAL A 44 -8.64 -1.49 -4.46
C VAL A 44 -7.34 -2.09 -3.94
N GLU A 45 -7.32 -2.57 -2.70
CA GLU A 45 -6.16 -3.25 -2.11
C GLU A 45 -5.78 -4.52 -2.88
N PHE A 46 -6.77 -5.28 -3.34
CA PHE A 46 -6.55 -6.43 -4.20
C PHE A 46 -5.84 -6.06 -5.51
N LYS A 47 -6.26 -4.97 -6.18
CA LYS A 47 -5.58 -4.46 -7.37
C LYS A 47 -4.16 -4.00 -7.06
N ALA A 48 -3.97 -3.30 -5.93
CA ALA A 48 -2.67 -2.80 -5.52
C ALA A 48 -1.68 -3.95 -5.25
N GLN A 49 -2.14 -4.99 -4.55
CA GLN A 49 -1.34 -6.19 -4.28
C GLN A 49 -1.00 -6.93 -5.58
N ALA A 50 -1.96 -7.11 -6.49
CA ALA A 50 -1.70 -7.74 -7.79
C ALA A 50 -0.66 -6.96 -8.61
N ALA A 51 -0.78 -5.64 -8.66
CA ALA A 51 0.18 -4.78 -9.35
C ALA A 51 1.59 -4.87 -8.73
N HIS A 52 1.67 -4.90 -7.39
CA HIS A 52 2.92 -5.10 -6.67
C HIS A 52 3.58 -6.44 -7.03
N ASP A 53 2.78 -7.50 -7.15
CA ASP A 53 3.26 -8.85 -7.45
C ASP A 53 3.52 -9.07 -8.95
N GLY A 54 3.28 -8.05 -9.79
CA GLY A 54 3.46 -8.14 -11.24
C GLY A 54 2.41 -9.06 -11.89
N VAL A 55 1.21 -9.13 -11.34
CA VAL A 55 0.15 -10.05 -11.71
C VAL A 55 -1.04 -9.29 -12.28
N ASN A 56 -1.62 -9.80 -13.36
CA ASN A 56 -2.80 -9.22 -13.97
C ASN A 56 -4.06 -9.91 -13.40
N VAL A 57 -4.88 -9.12 -12.72
CA VAL A 57 -6.16 -9.57 -12.14
C VAL A 57 -7.38 -8.93 -12.83
N SER A 58 -7.18 -8.17 -13.91
CA SER A 58 -8.25 -7.37 -14.53
C SER A 58 -9.44 -8.21 -14.99
N HIS A 59 -9.17 -9.44 -15.41
CA HIS A 59 -10.17 -10.38 -15.92
C HIS A 59 -11.08 -10.97 -14.83
N VAL A 60 -10.65 -10.96 -13.56
CA VAL A 60 -11.45 -11.52 -12.44
C VAL A 60 -12.17 -10.47 -11.60
N LEU A 61 -11.90 -9.17 -11.81
CA LEU A 61 -12.42 -8.12 -10.93
C LEU A 61 -13.94 -8.07 -10.83
N GLU A 62 -14.64 -8.44 -11.91
CA GLU A 62 -16.12 -8.46 -11.94
C GLU A 62 -16.72 -9.70 -11.25
N TYR A 63 -15.91 -10.75 -11.08
CA TYR A 63 -16.34 -12.03 -10.52
C TYR A 63 -15.82 -12.26 -9.10
N ILE A 64 -14.94 -11.39 -8.62
CA ILE A 64 -14.34 -11.54 -7.30
C ILE A 64 -15.37 -11.21 -6.22
N ASP A 65 -15.49 -12.11 -5.28
CA ASP A 65 -16.41 -11.98 -4.15
C ASP A 65 -15.78 -11.06 -3.09
N ALA A 66 -16.03 -9.75 -3.22
CA ALA A 66 -15.42 -8.73 -2.37
C ALA A 66 -15.55 -8.98 -0.84
N PRO A 67 -16.69 -9.49 -0.32
CA PRO A 67 -16.80 -9.93 1.07
C PRO A 67 -15.72 -10.93 1.52
N LYS A 68 -15.23 -11.81 0.65
CA LYS A 68 -14.17 -12.79 1.01
C LYS A 68 -12.80 -12.16 1.17
N LEU A 69 -12.60 -10.94 0.68
CA LEU A 69 -11.37 -10.18 0.84
C LEU A 69 -11.29 -9.48 2.22
N LEU A 70 -12.40 -9.45 2.95
CA LEU A 70 -12.48 -8.85 4.27
C LEU A 70 -12.06 -9.84 5.37
N GLY A 71 -11.52 -9.32 6.47
CA GLY A 71 -11.30 -10.04 7.72
C GLY A 71 -12.55 -10.05 8.61
N GLU A 72 -12.43 -10.68 9.77
CA GLU A 72 -13.51 -10.77 10.76
C GLU A 72 -13.92 -9.40 11.33
N ASP A 73 -13.02 -8.43 11.25
CA ASP A 73 -13.20 -7.04 11.66
C ASP A 73 -13.92 -6.18 10.60
N GLY A 74 -14.22 -6.76 9.43
CA GLY A 74 -14.81 -6.05 8.30
C GLY A 74 -13.84 -5.12 7.58
N TRP A 75 -12.53 -5.20 7.86
CA TRP A 75 -11.49 -4.50 7.11
C TRP A 75 -10.87 -5.41 6.04
N PRO A 76 -10.25 -4.85 4.99
CA PRO A 76 -9.50 -5.64 4.02
C PRO A 76 -8.42 -6.48 4.71
N SER A 77 -8.46 -7.79 4.53
CA SER A 77 -7.46 -8.70 5.09
C SER A 77 -6.33 -8.90 4.10
N ALA A 78 -5.12 -8.48 4.47
CA ALA A 78 -3.92 -8.68 3.66
C ALA A 78 -3.61 -10.16 3.38
N GLU A 79 -4.03 -11.06 4.28
CA GLU A 79 -3.91 -12.51 4.06
C GLU A 79 -4.88 -13.00 2.98
N ASN A 80 -6.17 -12.68 3.12
CA ASN A 80 -7.20 -13.09 2.16
C ASN A 80 -6.94 -12.49 0.78
N ILE A 81 -6.47 -11.23 0.74
CA ILE A 81 -6.11 -10.55 -0.50
C ILE A 81 -4.93 -11.24 -1.19
N ARG A 82 -3.85 -11.54 -0.48
CA ARG A 82 -2.69 -12.24 -1.06
C ARG A 82 -3.07 -13.62 -1.58
N GLU A 83 -3.89 -14.35 -0.84
CA GLU A 83 -4.41 -15.64 -1.29
C GLU A 83 -5.28 -15.51 -2.55
N ALA A 84 -6.17 -14.52 -2.59
CA ALA A 84 -6.97 -14.24 -3.77
C ALA A 84 -6.11 -13.88 -5.00
N VAL A 85 -5.06 -13.07 -4.81
CA VAL A 85 -4.10 -12.72 -5.87
C VAL A 85 -3.36 -13.97 -6.34
N ARG A 86 -2.96 -14.86 -5.43
CA ARG A 86 -2.30 -16.12 -5.79
C ARG A 86 -3.19 -17.04 -6.61
N VAL A 87 -4.48 -17.12 -6.27
CA VAL A 87 -5.44 -18.04 -6.92
C VAL A 87 -5.91 -17.50 -8.28
N HIS A 88 -6.17 -16.21 -8.37
CA HIS A 88 -6.78 -15.59 -9.55
C HIS A 88 -5.82 -14.80 -10.42
N GLY A 89 -4.59 -14.67 -9.94
CA GLY A 89 -3.55 -13.93 -10.60
C GLY A 89 -2.91 -14.67 -11.74
N GLU A 90 -2.91 -14.06 -12.92
CA GLU A 90 -2.03 -14.49 -14.01
C GLU A 90 -0.76 -13.64 -14.00
N PRO A 91 0.45 -14.24 -14.08
CA PRO A 91 1.66 -13.46 -14.17
C PRO A 91 1.54 -12.51 -15.36
N THR A 92 1.71 -11.21 -15.10
CA THR A 92 1.78 -10.25 -16.18
C THR A 92 3.03 -10.62 -16.94
N GLY A 93 2.86 -11.09 -18.18
CA GLY A 93 3.96 -11.23 -19.13
C GLY A 93 4.48 -9.83 -19.44
N LEU A 94 5.18 -9.21 -18.50
CA LEU A 94 5.93 -8.01 -18.71
C LEU A 94 7.06 -8.42 -19.65
N ASP A 95 6.79 -8.29 -20.96
CA ASP A 95 7.81 -8.24 -21.98
C ASP A 95 8.56 -6.92 -21.76
N LEU A 96 9.35 -6.88 -20.69
CA LEU A 96 10.24 -5.77 -20.40
C LEU A 96 11.09 -5.62 -21.66
N PRO A 97 11.11 -4.43 -22.30
CA PRO A 97 11.93 -4.23 -23.48
C PRO A 97 13.34 -4.60 -23.09
N LYS A 98 13.89 -5.64 -23.73
CA LYS A 98 15.26 -6.10 -23.50
C LYS A 98 16.13 -4.87 -23.64
N LEU A 99 16.69 -4.39 -22.53
CA LEU A 99 17.46 -3.16 -22.49
C LEU A 99 18.70 -3.41 -23.35
N MET A 100 18.64 -3.05 -24.64
CA MET A 100 19.76 -3.15 -25.57
C MET A 100 20.84 -2.20 -25.07
N GLY A 101 21.78 -2.71 -24.27
CA GLY A 101 22.87 -1.91 -23.72
C GLY A 101 23.44 -2.41 -22.39
N ALA A 102 22.70 -3.18 -21.60
CA ALA A 102 23.22 -3.82 -20.40
C ALA A 102 23.86 -5.16 -20.80
N GLY A 103 25.17 -5.12 -21.07
CA GLY A 103 25.92 -6.16 -21.76
C GLY A 103 25.69 -7.57 -21.23
N HIS A 104 24.98 -8.39 -22.02
CA HIS A 104 25.16 -9.84 -22.09
C HIS A 104 24.82 -10.29 -23.50
N TYR A 105 25.66 -9.89 -24.46
CA TYR A 105 25.76 -10.62 -25.72
C TYR A 105 26.64 -11.85 -25.45
N SER A 106 26.03 -12.99 -25.13
CA SER A 106 26.67 -14.29 -25.37
C SER A 106 26.62 -14.59 -26.87
N GLY A 107 27.26 -13.73 -27.66
CA GLY A 107 27.39 -13.82 -29.09
C GLY A 107 28.77 -14.33 -29.45
N ARG A 108 28.85 -15.63 -29.70
CA ARG A 108 29.99 -16.26 -30.39
C ARG A 108 30.14 -15.60 -31.76
N GLY A 109 31.25 -14.90 -32.00
CA GLY A 109 31.75 -14.61 -33.35
C GLY A 109 32.00 -13.14 -33.67
N VAL A 110 33.23 -12.88 -34.16
CA VAL A 110 33.74 -11.63 -34.74
C VAL A 110 34.15 -10.55 -33.72
N GLY A 111 35.39 -10.69 -33.24
CA GLY A 111 36.06 -9.66 -32.42
C GLY A 111 36.31 -8.41 -33.24
N VAL A 112 35.49 -7.38 -33.01
CA VAL A 112 35.79 -6.02 -33.45
C VAL A 112 36.73 -5.42 -32.40
N PRO A 113 37.91 -4.89 -32.79
CA PRO A 113 38.82 -4.29 -31.81
C PRO A 113 38.15 -3.06 -31.21
N VAL A 114 37.91 -3.09 -29.91
CA VAL A 114 37.49 -1.91 -29.14
C VAL A 114 38.63 -0.89 -29.18
N PRO A 115 38.41 0.33 -29.70
CA PRO A 115 39.44 1.36 -29.68
C PRO A 115 39.78 1.69 -28.23
N SER A 116 41.07 1.67 -27.90
CA SER A 116 41.52 2.07 -26.56
C SER A 116 41.22 3.55 -26.35
N LEU A 117 40.50 3.88 -25.27
CA LEU A 117 40.32 5.25 -24.80
C LEU A 117 41.59 5.82 -24.15
N ASP A 118 42.68 5.05 -24.12
CA ASP A 118 43.98 5.52 -23.67
C ASP A 118 44.61 6.44 -24.73
N GLY A 119 44.58 7.74 -24.46
CA GLY A 119 45.18 8.78 -25.31
C GLY A 119 46.69 8.68 -25.48
N ARG A 120 47.37 7.70 -24.85
CA ARG A 120 48.80 7.43 -25.02
C ARG A 120 49.14 6.47 -26.17
N ARG A 121 48.14 5.83 -26.79
CA ARG A 121 48.32 5.03 -28.01
C ARG A 121 47.56 5.67 -29.17
N ARG A 122 48.17 6.68 -29.78
CA ARG A 122 47.84 7.17 -31.13
C ARG A 122 48.99 6.88 -32.06
#